data_AF-A0A1F8QYK5-F1
#
_entry.id   AF-A0A1F8QYK5-F1
#
_cell.length_a   1.000
_cell.length_b   1.000
_cell.length_c   1.000
_cell.angle_alpha   90.00
_cell.angle_beta   90.00
_cell.angle_gamma   90.00
#
_symmetry.space_group_name_H-M   'P 1'
#
loop_
_entity.id
_entity.type
_entity.pdbx_description
1 polymer ?
#
loop_
_entity_poly.entity_id
_entity_poly.type
_entity_poly.pdbx_seq_one_letter_code
_entity_poly.pdbx_strand_id
1 'polypeptide(L)'
;MTGAGEASRWLRDAEACLVSARRALAAQDFRVVVQNAQLCIEHSAKAIIAELAEPVWRHDPSPQLRRLLVANEEAIVQRCSADMPASLRQLAQDAEKAAPWHGWSTYGRETENQGWLAAVDLCNKDIAEDLLHRAQKAWPVAQSFIALWSKPPSVEEEEPTNAPSPELPPST
;
A
#
# COMPACT_ATOMS: atom_id res chain seq x y z
N MET A 1 -14.52 -12.39 8.25
CA MET A 1 -14.73 -11.15 7.46
C MET A 1 -13.85 -11.28 6.23
N THR A 2 -14.37 -10.99 5.04
CA THR A 2 -13.67 -11.14 3.77
C THR A 2 -12.53 -10.11 3.64
N GLY A 3 -11.38 -10.50 3.05
CA GLY A 3 -10.18 -9.64 2.93
C GLY A 3 -10.45 -8.29 2.23
N ALA A 4 -11.38 -8.25 1.27
CA ALA A 4 -11.77 -7.02 0.57
C ALA A 4 -12.35 -5.91 1.48
N GLY A 5 -13.07 -6.29 2.54
CA GLY A 5 -13.61 -5.34 3.52
C GLY A 5 -12.53 -4.72 4.39
N GLU A 6 -11.49 -5.51 4.72
CA GLU A 6 -10.35 -5.06 5.51
C GLU A 6 -9.39 -4.19 4.70
N ALA A 7 -9.06 -4.57 3.47
CA ALA A 7 -8.24 -3.76 2.57
C ALA A 7 -8.84 -2.36 2.36
N SER A 8 -10.16 -2.30 2.13
CA SER A 8 -10.90 -1.05 1.98
C SER A 8 -10.92 -0.18 3.24
N ARG A 9 -10.84 -0.78 4.43
CA ARG A 9 -10.68 -0.03 5.70
C ARG A 9 -9.29 0.60 5.76
N TRP A 10 -8.24 -0.20 5.61
CA TRP A 10 -6.85 0.29 5.65
C TRP A 10 -6.58 1.37 4.61
N LEU A 11 -7.12 1.24 3.40
CA LEU A 11 -6.92 2.23 2.35
C LEU A 11 -7.57 3.58 2.69
N ARG A 12 -8.74 3.57 3.33
CA ARG A 12 -9.41 4.79 3.82
C ARG A 12 -8.63 5.46 4.96
N ASP A 13 -8.10 4.67 5.89
CA ASP A 13 -7.26 5.19 6.97
C ASP A 13 -5.97 5.80 6.42
N ALA A 14 -5.34 5.16 5.42
CA ALA A 14 -4.18 5.70 4.72
C ALA A 14 -4.47 7.05 4.05
N GLU A 15 -5.60 7.18 3.35
CA GLU A 15 -6.03 8.43 2.72
C GLU A 15 -6.24 9.55 3.77
N ALA A 16 -6.95 9.23 4.86
CA ALA A 16 -7.22 10.18 5.93
C ALA A 16 -5.92 10.69 6.59
N CYS A 17 -4.94 9.79 6.78
CA CYS A 17 -3.61 10.15 7.25
C CYS A 17 -2.89 11.07 6.26
N LEU A 18 -2.91 10.76 4.96
CA LEU A 18 -2.29 11.61 3.94
C LEU A 18 -2.88 13.02 3.90
N VAL A 19 -4.21 13.14 3.98
CA VAL A 19 -4.91 14.44 4.04
C VAL A 19 -4.49 15.22 5.29
N SER A 20 -4.42 14.54 6.43
CA SER A 20 -4.02 15.15 7.71
C SER A 20 -2.57 15.61 7.68
N ALA A 21 -1.66 14.81 7.13
CA ALA A 21 -0.24 15.17 6.98
C ALA A 21 -0.07 16.41 6.08
N ARG A 22 -0.80 16.51 4.96
CA ARG A 22 -0.76 17.69 4.07
C ARG A 22 -1.24 18.96 4.77
N ARG A 23 -2.33 18.87 5.55
CA ARG A 23 -2.85 20.00 6.34
C ARG A 23 -1.85 20.43 7.41
N ALA A 24 -1.24 19.48 8.12
CA ALA A 24 -0.22 19.76 9.12
C ALA A 24 1.03 20.41 8.53
N LEU A 25 1.45 20.01 7.32
CA LEU A 25 2.60 20.63 6.65
C LEU A 25 2.32 22.10 6.34
N ALA A 26 1.11 22.43 5.87
CA ALA A 26 0.71 23.82 5.63
C ALA A 26 0.71 24.66 6.92
N ALA A 27 0.45 24.03 8.06
CA ALA A 27 0.53 24.65 9.39
C ALA A 27 1.93 24.58 10.02
N GLN A 28 2.93 24.00 9.33
CA GLN A 28 4.28 23.76 9.83
C GLN A 28 4.34 22.90 11.11
N ASP A 29 3.31 22.08 11.36
CA ASP A 29 3.31 21.12 12.48
C ASP A 29 4.02 19.83 12.05
N PHE A 30 5.35 19.88 12.05
CA PHE A 30 6.19 18.81 11.53
C PHE A 30 6.02 17.49 12.29
N ARG A 31 5.75 17.53 13.60
CA ARG A 31 5.47 16.32 14.39
C ARG A 31 4.22 15.62 13.90
N VAL A 32 3.14 16.36 13.66
CA VAL A 32 1.88 15.80 13.13
C VAL A 32 2.05 15.31 11.69
N VAL A 33 2.86 16.00 10.87
CA VAL A 33 3.22 15.52 9.51
C VAL A 33 3.89 14.16 9.61
N VAL A 34 4.93 14.01 10.43
CA VAL A 34 5.68 12.76 10.60
C VAL A 34 4.78 11.61 11.05
N GLN A 35 3.95 11.84 12.08
CA GLN A 35 3.01 10.85 12.59
C GLN A 35 2.06 10.34 11.50
N ASN A 36 1.40 11.26 10.80
CA ASN A 36 0.42 10.90 9.78
C ASN A 36 1.06 10.34 8.52
N ALA A 37 2.24 10.82 8.11
CA ALA A 37 2.95 10.29 6.97
C ALA A 37 3.40 8.84 7.22
N GLN A 38 3.92 8.54 8.42
CA GLN A 38 4.27 7.18 8.82
C GLN A 38 3.05 6.25 8.78
N LEU A 39 1.93 6.67 9.38
CA LEU A 39 0.69 5.89 9.39
C LEU A 39 0.14 5.67 7.97
N CYS A 40 0.21 6.68 7.10
CA CYS A 40 -0.19 6.53 5.70
C CYS A 40 0.59 5.42 5.00
N ILE A 41 1.91 5.37 5.19
CA ILE A 41 2.77 4.35 4.57
C ILE A 41 2.45 2.96 5.16
N GLU A 42 2.31 2.87 6.49
CA GLU A 42 1.96 1.63 7.18
C GLU A 42 0.60 1.08 6.72
N HIS A 43 -0.43 1.92 6.70
CA HIS A 43 -1.79 1.54 6.29
C HIS A 43 -1.85 1.19 4.80
N SER A 44 -1.10 1.88 3.94
CA SER A 44 -1.00 1.53 2.52
C SER A 44 -0.44 0.12 2.34
N ALA A 45 0.63 -0.22 3.06
CA ALA A 45 1.19 -1.57 3.03
C ALA A 45 0.21 -2.62 3.60
N LYS A 46 -0.47 -2.31 4.71
CA LYS A 46 -1.47 -3.21 5.32
C LYS A 46 -2.70 -3.42 4.44
N ALA A 47 -3.09 -2.43 3.64
CA ALA A 47 -4.18 -2.55 2.68
C ALA A 47 -3.87 -3.58 1.59
N ILE A 48 -2.64 -3.56 1.05
CA ILE A 48 -2.17 -4.58 0.09
C ILE A 48 -2.08 -5.94 0.75
N ILE A 49 -1.52 -6.00 1.97
CA ILE A 49 -1.42 -7.27 2.71
C ILE A 49 -2.80 -7.89 2.88
N ALA A 50 -3.83 -7.10 3.24
CA ALA A 50 -5.20 -7.57 3.45
C ALA A 50 -5.86 -8.22 2.22
N GLU A 51 -5.41 -7.90 1.00
CA GLU A 51 -5.86 -8.58 -0.23
C GLU A 51 -5.22 -9.96 -0.41
N LEU A 52 -4.11 -10.23 0.27
CA LEU A 52 -3.28 -11.42 0.10
C LEU A 52 -3.26 -12.33 1.34
N ALA A 53 -3.43 -11.76 2.54
CA ALA A 53 -3.37 -12.43 3.84
C ALA A 53 -3.88 -11.52 4.98
N GLU A 54 -4.05 -12.07 6.17
CA GLU A 54 -4.32 -11.28 7.39
C GLU A 54 -3.10 -10.40 7.75
N PRO A 55 -3.26 -9.06 7.90
CA PRO A 55 -2.16 -8.18 8.31
C PRO A 55 -1.67 -8.44 9.74
N VAL A 56 -0.35 -8.48 9.92
CA VAL A 56 0.21 -8.57 11.28
C VAL A 56 0.04 -7.24 12.03
N TRP A 57 -0.30 -7.34 13.31
CA TRP A 57 -0.43 -6.19 14.22
C TRP A 57 0.95 -5.69 14.69
N ARG A 58 1.73 -5.15 13.75
CA ARG A 58 3.01 -4.46 13.99
C ARG A 58 3.07 -3.16 13.19
N HIS A 59 3.92 -2.23 13.62
CA HIS A 59 4.14 -0.95 12.92
C HIS A 59 5.03 -1.09 11.69
N ASP A 60 5.85 -2.14 11.63
CA ASP A 60 6.61 -2.51 10.45
C ASP A 60 5.93 -3.68 9.70
N PRO A 61 5.12 -3.40 8.66
CA PRO A 61 4.55 -4.43 7.81
C PRO A 61 5.51 -4.89 6.70
N SER A 62 6.69 -4.28 6.55
CA SER A 62 7.59 -4.54 5.42
C SER A 62 8.05 -6.00 5.30
N PRO A 63 8.34 -6.76 6.37
CA PRO A 63 8.78 -8.15 6.21
C PRO A 63 7.66 -9.05 5.72
N GLN A 64 6.42 -8.79 6.16
CA GLN A 64 5.24 -9.52 5.68
C GLN A 64 4.96 -9.19 4.21
N LEU A 65 4.97 -7.90 3.85
CA LEU A 65 4.75 -7.48 2.47
C LEU A 65 5.78 -8.12 1.54
N ARG A 66 7.09 -8.05 1.85
CA ARG A 66 8.15 -8.67 1.04
C ARG A 66 7.92 -10.16 0.81
N ARG A 67 7.53 -10.91 1.85
CA ARG A 67 7.23 -12.36 1.72
C ARG A 67 6.06 -12.62 0.79
N LEU A 68 4.98 -11.85 0.92
CA LEU A 68 3.81 -11.97 0.06
C LEU A 68 4.12 -11.60 -1.40
N LEU A 69 4.98 -10.60 -1.62
CA LEU A 69 5.43 -10.27 -2.98
C LEU A 69 6.18 -11.42 -3.63
N VAL A 70 7.12 -12.05 -2.92
CA VAL A 70 7.85 -13.22 -3.44
C VAL A 70 6.88 -14.36 -3.77
N ALA A 71 5.87 -14.59 -2.92
CA ALA A 71 4.90 -15.67 -3.11
C ALA A 71 3.89 -15.43 -4.25
N ASN A 72 3.67 -14.17 -4.65
CA ASN A 72 2.60 -13.79 -5.59
C ASN A 72 3.11 -13.03 -6.83
N GLU A 73 4.42 -12.92 -7.05
CA GLU A 73 4.99 -12.03 -8.08
C GLU A 73 4.42 -12.28 -9.47
N GLU A 74 4.32 -13.54 -9.90
CA GLU A 74 3.77 -13.90 -11.22
C GLU A 74 2.31 -13.45 -11.36
N ALA A 75 1.47 -13.74 -10.37
CA ALA A 75 0.07 -13.35 -10.37
C ALA A 75 -0.10 -11.81 -10.35
N ILE A 76 0.78 -11.10 -9.64
CA ILE A 76 0.80 -9.63 -9.60
C ILE A 76 1.14 -9.06 -10.97
N VAL A 77 2.12 -9.63 -11.67
CA VAL A 77 2.46 -9.20 -13.04
C VAL A 77 1.30 -9.44 -14.00
N GLN A 78 0.65 -10.60 -13.91
CA GLN A 78 -0.47 -10.96 -14.78
C GLN A 78 -1.71 -10.09 -14.55
N ARG A 79 -2.05 -9.78 -13.30
CA ARG A 79 -3.28 -9.04 -12.95
C ARG A 79 -3.13 -7.53 -12.92
N CYS A 80 -1.95 -7.04 -12.58
CA CYS A 80 -1.71 -5.61 -12.40
C CYS A 80 -0.88 -5.04 -13.54
N SER A 81 0.44 -5.22 -13.47
CA SER A 81 1.39 -4.79 -14.50
C SER A 81 2.80 -5.31 -14.17
N ALA A 82 3.69 -5.32 -15.17
CA ALA A 82 5.10 -5.69 -14.98
C ALA A 82 5.84 -4.79 -13.98
N ASP A 83 5.42 -3.53 -13.83
CA ASP A 83 6.06 -2.55 -12.93
C ASP A 83 5.52 -2.61 -11.49
N MET A 84 4.36 -3.23 -11.27
CA MET A 84 3.70 -3.28 -9.97
C MET A 84 4.60 -3.94 -8.89
N PRO A 85 5.27 -5.08 -9.12
CA PRO A 85 6.18 -5.66 -8.13
C PRO A 85 7.29 -4.71 -7.67
N ALA A 86 7.85 -3.89 -8.57
CA ALA A 86 8.88 -2.91 -8.21
C ALA A 86 8.31 -1.80 -7.31
N SER A 87 7.11 -1.32 -7.60
CA SER A 87 6.42 -0.31 -6.78
C SER A 87 6.08 -0.86 -5.39
N LEU A 88 5.64 -2.12 -5.30
CA LEU A 88 5.36 -2.77 -4.01
C LEU A 88 6.64 -3.02 -3.19
N ARG A 89 7.76 -3.37 -3.85
CA ARG A 89 9.07 -3.46 -3.19
C ARG A 89 9.53 -2.13 -2.64
N GLN A 90 9.33 -1.03 -3.38
CA GLN A 90 9.63 0.32 -2.91
C GLN A 90 8.76 0.69 -1.71
N LEU A 91 7.46 0.39 -1.75
CA LEU A 91 6.54 0.59 -0.62
C LEU A 91 6.99 -0.19 0.63
N ALA A 92 7.43 -1.44 0.47
CA ALA A 92 7.97 -2.21 1.59
C ALA A 92 9.21 -1.53 2.20
N GLN A 93 10.12 -1.02 1.36
CA GLN A 93 11.29 -0.28 1.85
C GLN A 93 10.90 1.03 2.56
N ASP A 94 9.89 1.73 2.06
CA ASP A 94 9.40 2.96 2.70
C ASP A 94 8.71 2.66 4.04
N ALA A 95 7.96 1.55 4.14
CA ALA A 95 7.35 1.10 5.39
C ALA A 95 8.41 0.75 6.45
N GLU A 96 9.47 0.05 6.07
CA GLU A 96 10.61 -0.28 6.94
C GLU A 96 11.27 0.99 7.52
N LYS A 97 11.52 1.98 6.66
CA LYS A 97 12.10 3.28 7.06
C LYS A 97 11.16 4.10 7.93
N ALA A 98 9.86 4.03 7.66
CA ALA A 98 8.85 4.79 8.38
C ALA A 98 8.55 4.17 9.76
N ALA A 99 8.64 2.85 9.92
CA ALA A 99 8.16 2.16 11.12
C ALA A 99 8.68 2.70 12.47
N PRO A 100 9.98 3.05 12.64
CA PRO A 100 10.47 3.59 13.91
C PRO A 100 9.81 4.93 14.29
N TRP A 101 9.36 5.70 13.31
CA TRP A 101 8.74 7.01 13.53
C TRP A 101 7.41 6.93 14.27
N HIS A 102 6.74 5.77 14.29
CA HIS A 102 5.56 5.57 15.14
C HIS A 102 5.89 5.88 16.62
N GLY A 103 6.99 5.31 17.11
CA GLY A 103 7.50 5.56 18.45
C GLY A 103 8.20 6.92 18.55
N TRP A 104 9.11 7.22 17.62
CA TRP A 104 9.97 8.41 17.74
C TRP A 104 9.22 9.73 17.66
N SER A 105 8.17 9.81 16.86
CA SER A 105 7.34 11.02 16.77
C SER A 105 6.37 11.18 17.95
N THR A 106 6.22 10.15 18.78
CA THR A 106 5.38 10.19 19.98
C THR A 106 6.22 10.46 21.22
N TYR A 107 7.28 9.66 21.42
CA TYR A 107 8.06 9.60 22.66
C TYR A 107 9.48 10.15 22.52
N GLY A 108 9.90 10.47 21.30
CA GLY A 108 11.30 10.75 21.01
C GLY A 108 12.14 9.48 20.95
N ARG A 109 13.45 9.62 21.03
CA ARG A 109 14.38 8.47 21.02
C ARG A 109 15.67 8.78 21.74
N GLU A 110 16.30 7.75 22.25
CA GLU A 110 17.69 7.80 22.68
C GLU A 110 18.62 7.87 21.46
N THR A 111 19.65 8.68 21.57
CA THR A 111 20.72 8.78 20.57
C THR A 111 22.03 8.35 21.20
N GLU A 112 22.91 7.75 20.39
CA GLU A 112 24.19 7.21 20.85
C GLU A 112 25.07 8.26 21.56
N ASN A 113 24.94 9.55 21.20
CA ASN A 113 25.86 10.60 21.63
C ASN A 113 25.20 11.77 22.38
N GLN A 114 23.87 11.90 22.39
CA GLN A 114 23.17 13.07 22.94
C GLN A 114 22.12 12.71 23.99
N GLY A 115 22.02 11.43 24.36
CA GLY A 115 20.97 10.95 25.26
C GLY A 115 19.59 11.03 24.60
N TRP A 116 18.55 11.24 25.41
CA TRP A 116 17.17 11.32 24.95
C TRP A 116 16.88 12.63 24.23
N LEU A 117 16.44 12.54 22.98
CA LEU A 117 15.88 13.67 22.24
C LEU A 117 14.36 13.61 22.27
N ALA A 118 13.73 14.76 22.53
CA ALA A 118 12.28 14.85 22.52
C ALA A 118 11.74 14.73 21.08
N ALA A 119 10.52 14.19 20.95
CA ALA A 119 9.87 14.04 19.64
C ALA A 119 9.78 15.35 18.85
N VAL A 120 9.55 16.47 19.53
CA VAL A 120 9.43 17.81 18.92
C VAL A 120 10.74 18.31 18.33
N ASP A 121 11.88 17.91 18.89
CA ASP A 121 13.20 18.29 18.38
C ASP A 121 13.65 17.35 17.25
N LEU A 122 13.21 16.09 17.29
CA LEU A 122 13.47 15.08 16.26
C LEU A 122 12.67 15.32 14.98
N CYS A 123 11.39 15.69 15.11
CA CYS A 123 10.48 15.89 13.99
C CYS A 123 10.68 17.29 13.40
N ASN A 124 11.71 17.44 12.58
CA ASN A 124 11.98 18.67 11.85
C ASN A 124 11.34 18.68 10.45
N LYS A 125 11.49 19.82 9.76
CA LYS A 125 10.97 20.03 8.41
C LYS A 125 11.45 18.97 7.40
N ASP A 126 12.75 18.68 7.38
CA ASP A 126 13.33 17.79 6.38
C ASP A 126 12.80 16.35 6.52
N ILE A 127 12.70 15.88 7.77
CA ILE A 127 12.10 14.57 8.07
C ILE A 127 10.61 14.55 7.69
N ALA A 128 9.88 15.61 8.03
CA ALA A 128 8.46 15.73 7.71
C ALA A 128 8.23 15.70 6.20
N GLU A 129 9.02 16.45 5.42
CA GLU A 129 8.93 16.50 3.96
C GLU A 129 9.34 15.17 3.30
N ASP A 130 10.39 14.50 3.77
CA ASP A 130 10.80 13.18 3.25
C ASP A 130 9.71 12.12 3.49
N LEU A 131 9.20 12.00 4.72
CA LEU A 131 8.15 11.03 5.03
C LEU A 131 6.85 11.34 4.28
N LEU A 132 6.47 12.62 4.17
CA LEU A 132 5.29 13.01 3.42
C LEU A 132 5.44 12.67 1.93
N HIS A 133 6.62 12.89 1.34
CA HIS A 133 6.89 12.51 -0.05
C HIS A 133 6.76 10.99 -0.27
N ARG A 134 7.25 10.17 0.67
CA ARG A 134 7.05 8.71 0.65
C ARG A 134 5.57 8.35 0.76
N ALA A 135 4.85 8.97 1.70
CA ALA A 135 3.40 8.75 1.88
C ALA A 135 2.59 9.10 0.62
N GLN A 136 2.94 10.20 -0.06
CA GLN A 136 2.32 10.62 -1.32
C GLN A 136 2.52 9.61 -2.46
N LYS A 137 3.58 8.79 -2.41
CA LYS A 137 3.82 7.69 -3.35
C LYS A 137 3.19 6.37 -2.91
N ALA A 138 3.17 6.11 -1.60
CA ALA A 138 2.67 4.87 -1.02
C ALA A 138 1.17 4.66 -1.28
N TRP A 139 0.35 5.68 -1.01
CA TRP A 139 -1.10 5.55 -1.10
C TRP A 139 -1.60 5.26 -2.54
N PRO A 140 -1.15 5.97 -3.60
CA PRO A 140 -1.56 5.65 -4.96
C PRO A 140 -1.17 4.23 -5.41
N VAL A 141 -0.03 3.71 -4.94
CA VAL A 141 0.40 2.33 -5.23
C VAL A 141 -0.59 1.33 -4.62
N ALA A 142 -0.94 1.50 -3.35
CA ALA A 142 -1.93 0.64 -2.68
C ALA A 142 -3.31 0.72 -3.33
N GLN A 143 -3.77 1.93 -3.65
CA GLN A 143 -5.04 2.15 -4.35
C GLN A 143 -5.05 1.45 -5.71
N SER A 144 -4.00 1.63 -6.50
CA SER A 144 -3.89 1.02 -7.83
C SER A 144 -3.83 -0.50 -7.75
N PHE A 145 -3.07 -1.03 -6.79
CA PHE A 145 -2.99 -2.48 -6.55
C PHE A 145 -4.37 -3.06 -6.25
N ILE A 146 -5.10 -2.52 -5.27
CA ILE A 146 -6.41 -3.03 -4.87
C ILE A 146 -7.40 -2.93 -6.05
N ALA A 147 -7.42 -1.81 -6.76
CA ALA A 147 -8.32 -1.61 -7.90
C ALA A 147 -8.07 -2.60 -9.06
N LEU A 148 -6.83 -3.06 -9.24
CA LEU A 148 -6.48 -4.05 -10.27
C LEU A 148 -6.68 -5.47 -9.76
N TRP A 149 -6.27 -5.75 -8.53
CA TRP A 149 -6.28 -7.07 -7.92
C TRP A 149 -7.70 -7.59 -7.64
N SER A 150 -8.61 -6.71 -7.22
CA SER A 150 -9.99 -7.08 -6.90
C SER A 150 -10.88 -7.24 -8.16
N LYS A 151 -10.38 -6.96 -9.37
CA LYS A 151 -11.13 -7.24 -10.60
C LYS A 151 -11.19 -8.75 -10.85
N PRO A 152 -12.35 -9.30 -11.22
CA PRO A 152 -12.40 -10.68 -11.69
C PRO A 152 -11.49 -10.82 -12.92
N PRO A 153 -10.83 -11.98 -13.10
CA PRO A 153 -10.07 -12.22 -14.31
C PRO A 153 -11.03 -12.04 -15.50
N SER A 154 -10.61 -11.27 -16.50
CA SER A 154 -11.35 -11.16 -17.75
C SER A 154 -11.55 -12.55 -18.31
N VAL A 155 -12.80 -13.01 -18.34
CA VAL A 155 -13.16 -14.24 -19.04
C VAL A 155 -12.83 -13.96 -20.50
N GLU A 156 -11.90 -14.71 -21.09
CA GLU A 156 -11.81 -14.76 -22.54
C GLU A 156 -13.18 -15.23 -23.03
N GLU A 157 -13.90 -14.36 -23.73
CA GLU A 157 -15.10 -14.79 -24.45
C GLU A 157 -14.62 -15.83 -25.48
N GLU A 158 -14.85 -17.11 -25.21
CA GLU A 158 -14.73 -18.14 -26.23
C GLU A 158 -15.65 -17.71 -27.38
N GLU A 159 -15.06 -17.35 -28.53
CA GLU A 159 -15.82 -17.15 -29.75
C GLU A 159 -16.71 -18.37 -29.96
N PRO A 160 -18.02 -18.20 -30.23
CA PRO A 160 -18.89 -19.32 -30.50
C PRO A 160 -18.33 -20.10 -31.69
N THR A 161 -17.82 -21.29 -31.41
CA THR A 161 -17.34 -22.23 -32.41
C THR A 161 -18.43 -22.40 -33.46
N ASN A 162 -18.08 -22.02 -34.69
CA ASN A 162 -18.97 -21.97 -35.83
C ASN A 162 -19.44 -23.41 -36.14
N ALA A 163 -20.56 -23.81 -35.55
CA ALA A 163 -21.17 -25.10 -35.82
C ALA A 163 -21.59 -25.15 -37.29
N PRO A 164 -21.21 -26.18 -38.06
CA PRO A 164 -21.59 -26.28 -39.46
C PRO A 164 -23.12 -26.38 -39.58
N SER A 165 -23.69 -25.52 -40.43
CA SER A 165 -25.11 -25.52 -40.78
C SER A 165 -25.58 -26.91 -41.20
N PRO A 166 -26.75 -27.39 -40.75
CA PRO A 166 -27.30 -28.66 -41.21
C PRO A 166 -27.66 -28.57 -42.69
N GLU A 167 -27.11 -29.48 -43.50
CA GLU A 167 -27.50 -29.66 -44.90
C GLU A 167 -29.00 -29.99 -44.99
N LEU A 168 -29.72 -29.23 -45.80
CA LEU A 168 -31.12 -29.51 -46.13
C LEU A 168 -31.19 -30.77 -47.01
N PRO A 169 -32.11 -31.71 -46.73
CA PRO A 169 -32.29 -32.88 -47.57
C PRO A 169 -32.84 -32.50 -48.95
N PRO A 170 -32.50 -33.26 -50.01
CA PRO A 170 -32.92 -32.97 -51.37
C PRO A 170 -34.44 -33.08 -51.51
N SER A 171 -35.03 -32.11 -52.20
CA SER A 171 -36.46 -32.10 -52.56
C SER A 171 -36.74 -33.23 -53.55
N THR A 172 -37.83 -33.96 -53.30
CA THR A 172 -38.37 -35.01 -54.19
C THR A 172 -39.29 -34.42 -55.24
#